data_AF-A0A7J6TN29-F1
#
_entry.id   AF-A0A7J6TN29-F1
#
_cell.length_a   1.000
_cell.length_b   1.000
_cell.length_c   1.000
_cell.angle_alpha   90.00
_cell.angle_beta   90.00
_cell.angle_gamma   90.00
#
_symmetry.space_group_name_H-M   'P 1'
#
loop_
_entity.id
_entity.type
_entity.pdbx_description
1 polymer ?
#
loop_
_entity_poly.entity_id
_entity_poly.type
_entity_poly.pdbx_seq_one_letter_code
_entity_poly.pdbx_strand_id
1 'polypeptide(L)'
;MAYYTIAHLLQGGVLDGSGNHPLGIDAGQMTDTVFDYIFDLASEPPADAAIPRESLERLKREFNYWYPMSLRCSGKDLIPNHLTMCLYNHAAIWEDRPDLWPEAFFTNGHVMVDDEKMSKSRGNFLTLDQACKEFSADATRLALADAGDGLENANFKRKTANDSILALTTFDNWATEVMTSPAELAKEREGEYTFVDKCFANELNRLIKKSDAGYSKMMMRDALKAGWFDMQNLRDQYRVLTDGSMHRDLLRRYIEVQALVMVPITPHFSEHIWSDILHKE
;
A
#
# COMPACT_ATOMS: atom_id res chain seq x y z
N MET A 1 -13.13 12.99 8.36
CA MET A 1 -11.70 12.64 8.15
C MET A 1 -10.81 13.84 8.44
N ALA A 2 -11.33 15.06 8.32
CA ALA A 2 -10.67 16.30 8.73
C ALA A 2 -9.92 16.23 10.06
N TYR A 3 -10.48 15.60 11.10
CA TYR A 3 -9.80 15.46 12.39
C TYR A 3 -8.45 14.72 12.32
N TYR A 4 -8.25 13.79 11.38
CA TYR A 4 -6.95 13.12 11.20
C TYR A 4 -5.81 14.11 10.87
N THR A 5 -6.12 15.19 10.16
CA THR A 5 -5.13 16.20 9.76
C THR A 5 -4.52 16.91 10.97
N ILE A 6 -5.27 17.02 12.06
CA ILE A 6 -4.86 17.75 13.28
C ILE A 6 -4.63 16.86 14.50
N ALA A 7 -5.07 15.61 14.47
CA ALA A 7 -5.01 14.71 15.64
C ALA A 7 -3.58 14.54 16.19
N HIS A 8 -2.57 14.50 15.31
CA HIS A 8 -1.17 14.36 15.72
C HIS A 8 -0.63 15.60 16.47
N LEU A 9 -1.23 16.77 16.27
CA LEU A 9 -0.89 18.02 16.98
C LEU A 9 -1.63 18.19 18.31
N LEU A 10 -2.76 17.50 18.46
CA LEU A 10 -3.62 17.56 19.65
C LEU A 10 -3.36 16.39 20.62
N GLN A 11 -3.32 15.16 20.11
CA GLN A 11 -3.21 13.93 20.94
C GLN A 11 -1.81 13.32 20.96
N GLY A 12 -0.94 13.66 19.99
CA GLY A 12 0.44 13.16 19.96
C GLY A 12 0.59 11.64 19.84
N GLY A 13 -0.43 10.94 19.35
CA GLY A 13 -0.42 9.48 19.18
C GLY A 13 -0.99 8.68 20.35
N VAL A 14 -1.45 9.32 21.42
CA VAL A 14 -2.17 8.63 22.51
C VAL A 14 -3.65 8.48 22.14
N LEU A 15 -4.12 7.24 22.00
CA LEU A 15 -5.42 6.91 21.38
C LEU A 15 -6.65 7.45 22.13
N ASP A 16 -6.59 7.53 23.45
CA ASP A 16 -7.68 8.06 24.27
C ASP A 16 -7.53 9.58 24.55
N GLY A 17 -6.49 10.21 23.99
CA GLY A 17 -6.20 11.62 24.18
C GLY A 17 -5.68 12.00 25.56
N SER A 18 -5.36 11.04 26.44
CA SER A 18 -4.86 11.30 27.80
C SER A 18 -3.38 11.69 27.87
N GLY A 19 -2.69 11.67 26.73
CA GLY A 19 -1.26 11.95 26.61
C GLY A 19 -0.90 13.43 26.69
N ASN A 20 0.38 13.71 26.51
CA ASN A 20 0.87 15.09 26.43
C ASN A 20 0.42 15.71 25.10
N HIS A 21 -0.37 16.78 25.18
CA HIS A 21 -0.84 17.55 24.03
C HIS A 21 0.35 18.24 23.31
N PRO A 22 0.71 17.88 22.07
CA PRO A 22 1.92 18.41 21.43
C PRO A 22 1.95 19.93 21.25
N LEU A 23 0.79 20.54 21.03
CA LEU A 23 0.65 22.01 20.99
C LEU A 23 0.25 22.63 22.34
N GLY A 24 0.15 21.84 23.41
CA GLY A 24 -0.30 22.31 24.72
C GLY A 24 -1.74 22.82 24.72
N ILE A 25 -2.60 22.26 23.86
CA ILE A 25 -4.01 22.62 23.75
C ILE A 25 -4.83 21.57 24.48
N ASP A 26 -5.49 21.97 25.56
CA ASP A 26 -6.40 21.11 26.30
C ASP A 26 -7.72 20.93 25.54
N ALA A 27 -8.37 19.78 25.73
CA ALA A 27 -9.63 19.46 25.04
C ALA A 27 -10.72 20.52 25.26
N GLY A 28 -10.79 21.13 26.46
CA GLY A 28 -11.75 22.18 26.77
C GLY A 28 -11.54 23.51 26.03
N GLN A 29 -10.37 23.72 25.42
CA GLN A 29 -10.07 24.91 24.63
C GLN A 29 -10.54 24.78 23.17
N MET A 30 -10.93 23.57 22.73
CA MET A 30 -11.39 23.30 21.38
C MET A 30 -12.90 23.56 21.26
N THR A 31 -13.27 24.83 21.15
CA THR A 31 -14.66 25.28 20.94
C THR A 31 -15.08 25.15 19.48
N ASP A 32 -16.38 25.28 19.21
CA ASP A 32 -16.93 25.32 17.85
C ASP A 32 -16.23 26.41 16.99
N THR A 33 -16.05 27.61 17.54
CA THR A 33 -15.36 28.71 16.85
C THR A 33 -13.89 28.41 16.52
N VAL A 34 -13.21 27.61 17.34
CA VAL A 34 -11.84 27.15 17.07
C VAL A 34 -11.86 26.14 15.91
N PHE A 35 -12.79 25.20 15.91
CA PHE A 35 -12.96 24.27 14.80
C PHE A 35 -13.37 24.96 13.51
N ASP A 36 -14.25 25.95 13.57
CA ASP A 36 -14.68 26.74 12.42
C ASP A 36 -13.48 27.42 11.74
N TYR A 37 -12.56 27.99 12.53
CA TYR A 37 -11.34 28.56 11.98
C TYR A 37 -10.43 27.51 11.36
N ILE A 38 -10.16 26.40 12.07
CA ILE A 38 -9.24 25.34 11.63
C ILE A 38 -9.73 24.67 10.35
N PHE A 39 -11.04 24.40 10.25
CA PHE A 39 -11.67 23.71 9.11
C PHE A 39 -12.20 24.65 8.04
N ASP A 40 -11.73 25.89 8.06
CA ASP A 40 -11.94 26.90 7.03
C ASP A 40 -13.41 27.28 6.78
N LEU A 41 -14.19 27.26 7.87
CA LEU A 41 -15.56 27.80 7.97
C LEU A 41 -15.55 29.27 8.45
N ALA A 42 -14.46 29.70 9.09
CA ALA A 42 -14.20 31.08 9.47
C ALA A 42 -12.85 31.58 8.94
N SER A 43 -12.82 32.81 8.42
CA SER A 43 -11.61 33.42 7.87
C SER A 43 -10.63 33.89 8.95
N GLU A 44 -11.13 34.32 10.10
CA GLU A 44 -10.34 34.86 11.21
C GLU A 44 -10.40 33.92 12.43
N PRO A 45 -9.32 33.83 13.23
CA PRO A 45 -9.33 33.04 14.44
C PRO A 45 -10.21 33.70 15.52
N PRO A 46 -10.76 32.91 16.47
CA PRO A 46 -11.56 33.46 17.55
C PRO A 46 -10.75 34.47 18.37
N ALA A 47 -11.32 35.65 18.59
CA ALA A 47 -10.64 36.76 19.27
C ALA A 47 -10.33 36.45 20.76
N ASP A 48 -11.15 35.60 21.37
CA ASP A 48 -11.08 35.16 22.76
C ASP A 48 -10.46 33.76 22.91
N ALA A 49 -9.85 33.22 21.86
CA ALA A 49 -9.21 31.91 21.91
C ALA A 49 -8.08 31.90 22.95
N ALA A 50 -8.16 30.97 23.91
CA ALA A 50 -7.08 30.69 24.85
C ALA A 50 -5.87 29.98 24.20
N ILE A 51 -5.92 29.74 22.89
CA ILE A 51 -4.92 29.02 22.10
C ILE A 51 -4.03 30.05 21.38
N PRO A 52 -2.69 29.90 21.42
CA PRO A 52 -1.80 30.77 20.65
C PRO A 52 -2.14 30.79 19.17
N ARG A 53 -2.13 31.98 18.55
CA ARG A 53 -2.42 32.16 17.12
C ARG A 53 -1.58 31.25 16.23
N GLU A 54 -0.29 31.12 16.52
CA GLU A 54 0.62 30.24 15.77
C GLU A 54 0.15 28.78 15.78
N SER A 55 -0.35 28.28 16.93
CA SER A 55 -0.89 26.94 17.04
C SER A 55 -2.15 26.76 16.19
N LEU A 56 -3.06 27.75 16.20
CA LEU A 56 -4.27 27.74 15.37
C LEU A 56 -3.93 27.77 13.87
N GLU A 57 -3.00 28.62 13.46
CA GLU A 57 -2.53 28.72 12.08
C GLU A 57 -1.86 27.43 11.63
N ARG A 58 -1.09 26.77 12.51
CA ARG A 58 -0.49 25.46 12.21
C ARG A 58 -1.56 24.38 12.01
N LEU A 59 -2.57 24.32 12.87
CA LEU A 59 -3.69 23.37 12.74
C LEU A 59 -4.45 23.58 11.42
N LYS A 60 -4.78 24.84 11.10
CA LYS A 60 -5.44 25.21 9.85
C LYS A 60 -4.59 24.86 8.62
N ARG A 61 -3.27 25.09 8.69
CA ARG A 61 -2.33 24.74 7.62
C ARG A 61 -2.29 23.23 7.35
N GLU A 62 -2.25 22.39 8.39
CA GLU A 62 -2.32 20.94 8.21
C GLU A 62 -3.62 20.52 7.53
N PHE A 63 -4.76 21.05 7.97
CA PHE A 63 -6.05 20.77 7.32
C PHE A 63 -6.04 21.18 5.84
N ASN A 64 -5.67 22.43 5.54
CA ASN A 64 -5.67 22.96 4.17
C ASN A 64 -4.65 22.29 3.25
N TYR A 65 -3.61 21.65 3.80
CA TYR A 65 -2.65 20.88 3.00
C TYR A 65 -3.18 19.47 2.66
N TRP A 66 -3.78 18.79 3.64
CA TRP A 66 -4.19 17.39 3.50
C TRP A 66 -5.59 17.18 2.94
N TYR A 67 -6.48 18.17 3.01
CA TYR A 67 -7.84 18.10 2.45
C TYR A 67 -7.89 18.72 1.04
N PRO A 68 -8.77 18.22 0.14
CA PRO A 68 -9.85 17.25 0.36
C PRO A 68 -9.39 15.80 0.58
N MET A 69 -10.32 14.94 1.03
CA MET A 69 -10.08 13.50 1.10
C MET A 69 -10.00 12.89 -0.30
N SER A 70 -8.78 12.64 -0.79
CA SER A 70 -8.59 12.12 -2.15
C SER A 70 -9.15 10.72 -2.38
N LEU A 71 -9.10 9.83 -1.38
CA LEU A 71 -9.60 8.46 -1.53
C LEU A 71 -10.15 7.89 -0.22
N ARG A 72 -11.33 7.28 -0.30
CA ARG A 72 -11.91 6.47 0.77
C ARG A 72 -12.19 5.04 0.29
N CYS A 73 -11.48 4.07 0.87
CA CYS A 73 -11.71 2.65 0.62
C CYS A 73 -12.73 2.06 1.60
N SER A 74 -13.61 1.18 1.13
CA SER A 74 -14.61 0.53 1.99
C SER A 74 -15.23 -0.74 1.40
N GLY A 75 -15.87 -1.54 2.26
CA GLY A 75 -16.75 -2.62 1.79
C GLY A 75 -18.03 -2.06 1.15
N LYS A 76 -18.56 -2.77 0.16
CA LYS A 76 -19.81 -2.40 -0.55
C LYS A 76 -21.03 -2.24 0.36
N ASP A 77 -21.01 -2.87 1.53
CA ASP A 77 -22.06 -2.77 2.56
C ASP A 77 -22.19 -1.37 3.16
N LEU A 78 -21.14 -0.54 3.07
CA LEU A 78 -21.14 0.82 3.59
C LEU A 78 -21.65 1.87 2.59
N ILE A 79 -21.87 1.49 1.33
CA ILE A 79 -22.44 2.37 0.28
C ILE A 79 -23.79 2.96 0.73
N PRO A 80 -24.82 2.18 1.08
CA PRO A 80 -26.16 2.71 1.37
C PRO A 80 -26.25 3.45 2.72
N ASN A 81 -25.17 3.53 3.49
CA ASN A 81 -25.13 4.18 4.80
C ASN A 81 -23.94 5.14 4.93
N HIS A 82 -22.83 4.72 5.55
CA HIS A 82 -21.68 5.53 5.92
C HIS A 82 -21.11 6.33 4.75
N LEU A 83 -20.95 5.75 3.56
CA LEU A 83 -20.40 6.48 2.40
C LEU A 83 -21.38 7.53 1.87
N THR A 84 -22.67 7.22 1.85
CA THR A 84 -23.72 8.18 1.51
C THR A 84 -23.78 9.32 2.54
N MET A 85 -23.78 8.99 3.83
CA MET A 85 -23.74 9.97 4.92
C MET A 85 -22.46 10.80 4.87
N CYS A 86 -21.33 10.22 4.49
CA CYS A 86 -20.06 10.92 4.33
C CYS A 86 -20.21 12.06 3.32
N LEU A 87 -20.82 11.81 2.15
CA LEU A 87 -21.13 12.85 1.16
C LEU A 87 -22.04 13.93 1.73
N TYR A 88 -23.18 13.55 2.34
CA TYR A 88 -24.12 14.51 2.93
C TYR A 88 -23.48 15.40 3.99
N ASN A 89 -22.69 14.82 4.91
CA ASN A 89 -22.03 15.60 5.96
C ASN A 89 -20.97 16.54 5.38
N HIS A 90 -20.21 16.14 4.37
CA HIS A 90 -19.23 17.04 3.76
C HIS A 90 -19.93 18.20 3.03
N ALA A 91 -21.01 17.92 2.29
CA ALA A 91 -21.79 18.96 1.61
C ALA A 91 -22.46 19.92 2.61
N ALA A 92 -22.91 19.43 3.77
CA ALA A 92 -23.56 20.26 4.79
C ALA A 92 -22.57 21.12 5.59
N ILE A 93 -21.37 20.61 5.87
CA ILE A 93 -20.34 21.37 6.62
C ILE A 93 -19.64 22.38 5.71
N TRP A 94 -19.28 21.98 4.49
CA TRP A 94 -18.53 22.78 3.52
C TRP A 94 -19.40 23.14 2.31
N GLU A 95 -20.60 23.70 2.55
CA GLU A 95 -21.58 24.04 1.50
C GLU A 95 -20.98 24.99 0.46
N ASP A 96 -20.27 26.02 0.91
CA ASP A 96 -19.59 27.02 0.06
C ASP A 96 -18.19 26.60 -0.41
N ARG A 97 -17.76 25.37 -0.05
CA ARG A 97 -16.41 24.85 -0.33
C ARG A 97 -16.46 23.45 -0.96
N PRO A 98 -17.01 23.32 -2.18
CA PRO A 98 -17.05 22.05 -2.89
C PRO A 98 -15.67 21.48 -3.21
N ASP A 99 -14.62 22.31 -3.21
CA ASP A 99 -13.22 21.87 -3.31
C ASP A 99 -12.76 21.05 -2.10
N LEU A 100 -13.45 21.11 -0.96
CA LEU A 100 -13.18 20.30 0.24
C LEU A 100 -14.00 19.00 0.29
N TRP A 101 -14.83 18.73 -0.73
CA TRP A 101 -15.64 17.52 -0.79
C TRP A 101 -14.79 16.29 -1.16
N PRO A 102 -15.20 15.07 -0.77
CA PRO A 102 -14.47 13.84 -1.10
C PRO A 102 -14.27 13.66 -2.61
N GLU A 103 -13.04 13.34 -3.05
CA GLU A 103 -12.72 13.24 -4.48
C GLU A 103 -13.04 11.84 -5.05
N ALA A 104 -12.72 10.78 -4.32
CA ALA A 104 -12.95 9.41 -4.78
C ALA A 104 -13.32 8.43 -3.67
N PHE A 105 -14.09 7.42 -4.07
CA PHE A 105 -14.41 6.24 -3.25
C PHE A 105 -14.04 4.98 -4.03
N PHE A 106 -13.36 4.05 -3.38
CA PHE A 106 -13.12 2.71 -3.91
C PHE A 106 -13.84 1.71 -3.03
N THR A 107 -14.67 0.85 -3.63
CA THR A 107 -15.43 -0.15 -2.88
C THR A 107 -15.15 -1.57 -3.33
N ASN A 108 -14.98 -2.45 -2.36
CA ASN A 108 -14.71 -3.88 -2.57
C ASN A 108 -15.85 -4.76 -2.05
N GLY A 109 -15.95 -5.98 -2.57
CA GLY A 109 -16.85 -7.00 -2.02
C GLY A 109 -16.41 -7.50 -0.64
N HIS A 110 -17.23 -8.35 -0.03
CA HIS A 110 -16.85 -8.97 1.24
C HIS A 110 -15.74 -10.00 1.02
N VAL A 111 -14.86 -10.14 2.02
CA VAL A 111 -13.84 -11.18 2.00
C VAL A 111 -14.46 -12.52 2.37
N MET A 112 -14.23 -13.52 1.52
CA MET A 112 -14.43 -14.94 1.79
C MET A 112 -13.09 -15.58 2.17
N VAL A 113 -13.15 -16.73 2.84
CA VAL A 113 -11.97 -17.53 3.15
C VAL A 113 -12.19 -18.94 2.60
N ASP A 114 -11.27 -19.38 1.73
CA ASP A 114 -11.34 -20.68 1.04
C ASP A 114 -12.71 -20.94 0.38
N ASP A 115 -13.20 -19.93 -0.36
CA ASP A 115 -14.48 -19.95 -1.08
C ASP A 115 -15.73 -20.02 -0.18
N GLU A 116 -15.56 -19.88 1.15
CA GLU A 116 -16.66 -19.87 2.12
C GLU A 116 -16.82 -18.51 2.81
N LYS A 117 -18.07 -18.21 3.22
CA LYS A 117 -18.34 -17.06 4.10
C LYS A 117 -17.65 -17.30 5.45
N MET A 118 -16.84 -16.34 5.89
CA MET A 118 -16.19 -16.38 7.19
C MET A 118 -17.22 -16.49 8.33
N SER A 119 -17.05 -17.49 9.18
CA SER A 119 -17.87 -17.69 10.38
C SER A 119 -17.06 -18.31 11.51
N LYS A 120 -17.07 -17.65 12.67
CA LYS A 120 -16.46 -18.19 13.90
C LYS A 120 -17.02 -19.57 14.26
N SER A 121 -18.32 -19.80 14.05
CA SER A 121 -18.97 -21.08 14.40
C SER A 121 -18.60 -22.23 13.46
N ARG A 122 -18.14 -21.93 12.24
CA ARG A 122 -17.69 -22.94 11.26
C ARG A 122 -16.18 -23.20 11.36
N GLY A 123 -15.47 -22.47 12.22
CA GLY A 123 -14.01 -22.55 12.35
C GLY A 123 -13.23 -21.96 11.17
N ASN A 124 -13.89 -21.41 10.15
CA ASN A 124 -13.28 -20.84 8.94
C ASN A 124 -13.06 -19.31 9.08
N PHE A 125 -12.55 -18.89 10.23
CA PHE A 125 -12.30 -17.48 10.56
C PHE A 125 -10.82 -17.25 10.85
N LEU A 126 -10.26 -16.16 10.33
CA LEU A 126 -8.88 -15.74 10.57
C LEU A 126 -8.89 -14.31 11.06
N THR A 127 -8.28 -14.05 12.22
CA THR A 127 -7.91 -12.68 12.59
C THR A 127 -6.68 -12.23 11.82
N LEU A 128 -6.46 -10.91 11.74
CA LEU A 128 -5.23 -10.36 11.17
C LEU A 128 -3.97 -10.90 11.85
N ASP A 129 -3.96 -10.93 13.19
CA ASP A 129 -2.83 -11.45 13.97
C ASP A 129 -2.57 -12.94 13.69
N GLN A 130 -3.63 -13.76 13.57
CA GLN A 130 -3.50 -15.16 13.19
C GLN A 130 -2.93 -15.31 11.78
N ALA A 131 -3.47 -14.59 10.79
CA ALA A 131 -2.98 -14.66 9.42
C ALA A 131 -1.50 -14.24 9.32
N CYS A 132 -1.10 -13.15 9.99
CA CYS A 132 0.29 -12.72 10.01
C CYS A 132 1.22 -13.71 10.71
N LYS A 133 0.78 -14.39 11.78
CA LYS A 133 1.58 -15.42 12.46
C LYS A 133 1.69 -16.71 11.65
N GLU A 134 0.63 -17.09 10.95
CA GLU A 134 0.56 -18.32 10.16
C GLU A 134 1.32 -18.18 8.84
N PHE A 135 1.20 -17.03 8.15
CA PHE A 135 1.73 -16.85 6.80
C PHE A 135 2.79 -15.77 6.66
N SER A 136 3.19 -15.07 7.72
CA SER A 136 3.91 -13.78 7.68
C SER A 136 3.05 -12.61 7.16
N ALA A 137 3.48 -11.39 7.45
CA ALA A 137 2.82 -10.18 6.95
C ALA A 137 2.82 -10.11 5.42
N ASP A 138 3.95 -10.39 4.78
CA ASP A 138 4.10 -10.22 3.33
C ASP A 138 3.38 -11.29 2.52
N ALA A 139 3.45 -12.56 2.92
CA ALA A 139 2.70 -13.60 2.22
C ALA A 139 1.17 -13.43 2.43
N THR A 140 0.75 -12.93 3.60
CA THR A 140 -0.65 -12.53 3.81
C THR A 140 -1.06 -11.40 2.87
N ARG A 141 -0.25 -10.33 2.75
CA ARG A 141 -0.52 -9.19 1.86
C ARG A 141 -0.53 -9.60 0.39
N LEU A 142 0.35 -10.50 -0.03
CA LEU A 142 0.37 -11.04 -1.39
C LEU A 142 -0.93 -11.81 -1.70
N ALA A 143 -1.35 -12.70 -0.80
CA ALA A 143 -2.63 -13.41 -0.94
C ALA A 143 -3.84 -12.47 -0.90
N LEU A 144 -3.79 -11.36 -0.15
CA LEU A 144 -4.82 -10.33 -0.16
C LEU A 144 -4.85 -9.54 -1.47
N ALA A 145 -3.69 -9.21 -2.04
CA ALA A 145 -3.61 -8.57 -3.36
C ALA A 145 -4.16 -9.49 -4.48
N ASP A 146 -4.00 -10.81 -4.33
CA ASP A 146 -4.60 -11.79 -5.23
C ASP A 146 -6.09 -12.04 -4.96
N ALA A 147 -6.67 -11.57 -3.84
CA ALA A 147 -8.01 -12.00 -3.43
C ALA A 147 -9.14 -11.44 -4.31
N GLY A 148 -9.00 -10.20 -4.82
CA GLY A 148 -9.95 -9.56 -5.74
C GLY A 148 -10.03 -8.04 -5.59
N ASP A 149 -10.27 -7.36 -6.72
CA ASP A 149 -10.12 -5.90 -6.86
C ASP A 149 -11.44 -5.14 -7.13
N GLY A 150 -12.60 -5.74 -6.85
CA GLY A 150 -13.90 -5.16 -7.24
C GLY A 150 -15.04 -5.43 -6.27
N LEU A 151 -16.26 -5.13 -6.71
CA LEU A 151 -17.49 -5.28 -5.92
C LEU A 151 -17.90 -6.74 -5.67
N GLU A 152 -17.41 -7.66 -6.49
CA GLU A 152 -17.55 -9.09 -6.25
C GLU A 152 -16.79 -9.49 -4.99
N ASN A 153 -17.27 -10.53 -4.30
CA ASN A 153 -16.63 -10.96 -3.07
C ASN A 153 -15.20 -11.42 -3.37
N ALA A 154 -14.23 -10.82 -2.68
CA ALA A 154 -12.85 -11.25 -2.72
C ALA A 154 -12.71 -12.60 -2.01
N ASN A 155 -11.74 -13.42 -2.40
CA ASN A 155 -11.50 -14.70 -1.77
C ASN A 155 -10.05 -14.84 -1.31
N PHE A 156 -9.85 -14.83 0.01
CA PHE A 156 -8.57 -15.16 0.61
C PHE A 156 -8.41 -16.68 0.68
N LYS A 157 -7.46 -17.23 -0.08
CA LYS A 157 -7.17 -18.67 -0.06
C LYS A 157 -5.94 -18.94 0.80
N ARG A 158 -6.07 -19.80 1.82
CA ARG A 158 -4.92 -20.22 2.64
C ARG A 158 -3.84 -20.89 1.81
N LYS A 159 -4.25 -21.63 0.76
CA LYS A 159 -3.32 -22.22 -0.20
C LYS A 159 -2.46 -21.15 -0.89
N THR A 160 -3.08 -20.07 -1.39
CA THR A 160 -2.34 -18.96 -2.01
C THR A 160 -1.36 -18.33 -1.04
N ALA A 161 -1.77 -18.11 0.22
CA ALA A 161 -0.86 -17.58 1.24
C ALA A 161 0.33 -18.51 1.53
N ASN A 162 0.10 -19.82 1.67
CA ASN A 162 1.17 -20.82 1.84
C ASN A 162 2.12 -20.89 0.63
N ASP A 163 1.56 -20.93 -0.59
CA ASP A 163 2.34 -20.92 -1.82
C ASP A 163 3.19 -19.64 -1.92
N SER A 164 2.68 -18.52 -1.40
CA SER A 164 3.38 -17.23 -1.38
C SER A 164 4.59 -17.25 -0.44
N ILE A 165 4.51 -17.94 0.70
CA ILE A 165 5.68 -18.12 1.58
C ILE A 165 6.79 -18.82 0.79
N LEU A 166 6.46 -19.95 0.17
CA LEU A 166 7.43 -20.73 -0.61
C LEU A 166 8.01 -19.90 -1.76
N ALA A 167 7.17 -19.16 -2.49
CA ALA A 167 7.60 -18.33 -3.60
C ALA A 167 8.57 -17.21 -3.16
N LEU A 168 8.24 -16.50 -2.08
CA LEU A 168 9.08 -15.42 -1.54
C LEU A 168 10.41 -15.97 -1.01
N THR A 169 10.40 -17.06 -0.24
CA THR A 169 11.63 -17.70 0.28
C THR A 169 12.49 -18.27 -0.84
N THR A 170 11.88 -18.86 -1.86
CA THR A 170 12.65 -19.40 -3.01
C THR A 170 13.34 -18.27 -3.78
N PHE A 171 12.64 -17.16 -3.98
CA PHE A 171 13.23 -16.00 -4.63
C PHE A 171 14.36 -15.40 -3.78
N ASP A 172 14.13 -15.22 -2.48
CA ASP A 172 15.08 -14.67 -1.53
C ASP A 172 16.41 -15.46 -1.53
N ASN A 173 16.31 -16.78 -1.36
CA ASN A 173 17.48 -17.67 -1.41
C ASN A 173 18.21 -17.58 -2.75
N TRP A 174 17.47 -17.57 -3.87
CA TRP A 174 18.06 -17.47 -5.20
C TRP A 174 18.74 -16.12 -5.43
N ALA A 175 18.09 -15.01 -5.02
CA ALA A 175 18.64 -13.67 -5.18
C ALA A 175 19.91 -13.50 -4.34
N THR A 176 19.89 -14.01 -3.10
CA THR A 176 21.06 -14.06 -2.22
C THR A 176 22.19 -14.86 -2.86
N GLU A 177 21.91 -16.08 -3.31
CA GLU A 177 22.90 -16.96 -3.92
C GLU A 177 23.60 -16.29 -5.11
N VAL A 178 22.84 -15.70 -6.04
CA VAL A 178 23.41 -15.14 -7.25
C VAL A 178 24.08 -13.77 -7.02
N MET A 179 23.61 -12.97 -6.06
CA MET A 179 24.17 -11.63 -5.82
C MET A 179 25.35 -11.62 -4.85
N THR A 180 25.42 -12.58 -3.93
CA THR A 180 26.44 -12.59 -2.86
C THR A 180 27.56 -13.61 -3.09
N SER A 181 27.37 -14.60 -3.98
CA SER A 181 28.40 -15.57 -4.33
C SER A 181 29.15 -15.17 -5.60
N PRO A 182 30.45 -14.80 -5.52
CA PRO A 182 31.25 -14.52 -6.71
C PRO A 182 31.34 -15.72 -7.66
N ALA A 183 31.30 -16.94 -7.12
CA ALA A 183 31.38 -18.16 -7.92
C ALA A 183 30.10 -18.42 -8.74
N GLU A 184 28.92 -18.11 -8.18
CA GLU A 184 27.66 -18.23 -8.92
C GLU A 184 27.52 -17.12 -9.95
N LEU A 185 27.81 -15.87 -9.55
CA LEU A 185 27.80 -14.74 -10.48
C LEU A 185 28.80 -14.93 -11.63
N ALA A 186 29.93 -15.61 -11.39
CA ALA A 186 30.92 -15.92 -12.42
C ALA A 186 30.39 -16.82 -13.55
N LYS A 187 29.33 -17.61 -13.30
CA LYS A 187 28.68 -18.45 -14.32
C LYS A 187 27.83 -17.65 -15.31
N GLU A 188 27.39 -16.47 -14.88
CA GLU A 188 26.64 -15.52 -15.69
C GLU A 188 27.58 -14.77 -16.62
N ARG A 189 27.09 -14.41 -17.82
CA ARG A 189 27.92 -13.79 -18.86
C ARG A 189 27.97 -12.28 -18.73
N GLU A 190 29.01 -11.72 -19.33
CA GLU A 190 29.23 -10.29 -19.54
C GLU A 190 29.41 -9.99 -21.04
N GLY A 191 29.49 -8.71 -21.39
CA GLY A 191 29.78 -8.24 -22.75
C GLY A 191 28.56 -7.69 -23.47
N GLU A 192 28.54 -7.78 -24.81
CA GLU A 192 27.46 -7.19 -25.59
C GLU A 192 26.13 -7.93 -25.39
N TYR A 193 25.01 -7.19 -25.51
CA TYR A 193 23.69 -7.79 -25.48
C TYR A 193 23.41 -8.57 -26.78
N THR A 194 23.11 -9.84 -26.61
CA THR A 194 22.51 -10.73 -27.59
C THR A 194 21.09 -10.28 -27.93
N PHE A 195 20.50 -10.91 -28.95
CA PHE A 195 19.10 -10.72 -29.27
C PHE A 195 18.18 -11.08 -28.09
N VAL A 196 18.47 -12.18 -27.40
CA VAL A 196 17.63 -12.70 -26.32
C VAL A 196 17.56 -11.73 -25.15
N ASP A 197 18.67 -11.08 -24.79
CA ASP A 197 18.64 -10.14 -23.67
C ASP A 197 18.00 -8.79 -24.03
N LYS A 198 18.10 -8.36 -25.29
CA LYS A 198 17.33 -7.20 -25.76
C LYS A 198 15.83 -7.47 -25.65
N CYS A 199 15.39 -8.69 -26.00
CA CYS A 199 14.01 -9.13 -25.81
C CYS A 199 13.63 -9.16 -24.33
N PHE A 200 14.45 -9.77 -23.47
CA PHE A 200 14.21 -9.80 -22.03
C PHE A 200 14.10 -8.40 -21.42
N ALA A 201 15.05 -7.51 -21.73
CA ALA A 201 15.08 -6.15 -21.21
C ALA A 201 13.85 -5.34 -21.64
N ASN A 202 13.42 -5.51 -22.90
CA ASN A 202 12.22 -4.85 -23.43
C ASN A 202 10.94 -5.41 -22.80
N GLU A 203 10.86 -6.72 -22.62
CA GLU A 203 9.70 -7.36 -22.00
C GLU A 203 9.59 -7.01 -20.52
N LEU A 204 10.71 -6.91 -19.81
CA LEU A 204 10.75 -6.41 -18.43
C LEU A 204 10.19 -4.97 -18.36
N ASN A 205 10.56 -4.09 -19.30
CA ASN A 205 9.98 -2.74 -19.40
C ASN A 205 8.47 -2.76 -19.61
N ARG A 206 7.97 -3.69 -20.43
CA ARG A 206 6.54 -3.83 -20.70
C ARG A 206 5.80 -4.28 -19.45
N LEU A 207 6.37 -5.21 -18.68
CA LEU A 207 5.79 -5.68 -17.42
C LEU A 207 5.78 -4.59 -16.35
N ILE A 208 6.84 -3.79 -16.22
CA ILE A 208 6.87 -2.61 -15.32
C ILE A 208 5.68 -1.69 -15.62
N LYS A 209 5.49 -1.31 -16.89
CA LYS A 209 4.36 -0.44 -17.30
C LYS A 209 3.00 -1.07 -17.04
N LYS A 210 2.90 -2.40 -17.19
CA LYS A 210 1.66 -3.12 -16.93
C LYS A 210 1.35 -3.17 -15.43
N SER A 211 2.35 -3.38 -14.58
CA SER A 211 2.21 -3.30 -13.13
C SER A 211 1.80 -1.92 -12.65
N ASP A 212 2.48 -0.88 -13.15
CA ASP A 212 2.15 0.53 -12.89
C ASP A 212 0.70 0.87 -13.28
N ALA A 213 0.26 0.41 -14.44
CA ALA A 213 -1.14 0.57 -14.87
C ALA A 213 -2.14 -0.15 -13.95
N GLY A 214 -1.76 -1.28 -13.36
CA GLY A 214 -2.55 -1.98 -12.35
C GLY A 214 -2.66 -1.16 -11.06
N TYR A 215 -1.52 -0.71 -10.52
CA TYR A 215 -1.48 0.13 -9.32
C TYR A 215 -2.26 1.44 -9.48
N SER A 216 -2.07 2.13 -10.61
CA SER A 216 -2.74 3.39 -10.92
C SER A 216 -4.27 3.26 -10.98
N LYS A 217 -4.79 2.07 -11.28
CA LYS A 217 -6.22 1.76 -11.32
C LYS A 217 -6.73 1.05 -10.07
N MET A 218 -5.86 0.85 -9.08
CA MET A 218 -6.13 0.05 -7.88
C MET A 218 -6.52 -1.41 -8.18
N MET A 219 -6.08 -1.95 -9.32
CA MET A 219 -6.26 -3.34 -9.70
C MET A 219 -5.05 -4.14 -9.20
N MET A 220 -5.04 -4.47 -7.91
CA MET A 220 -3.89 -5.07 -7.22
C MET A 220 -3.58 -6.47 -7.74
N ARG A 221 -4.58 -7.27 -8.13
CA ARG A 221 -4.39 -8.58 -8.77
C ARG A 221 -3.72 -8.43 -10.14
N ASP A 222 -4.09 -7.43 -10.94
CA ASP A 222 -3.45 -7.16 -12.23
C ASP A 222 -2.00 -6.70 -12.05
N ALA A 223 -1.77 -5.82 -11.06
CA ALA A 223 -0.43 -5.35 -10.70
C ALA A 223 0.46 -6.51 -10.24
N LEU A 224 -0.05 -7.39 -9.36
CA LEU A 224 0.60 -8.59 -8.89
C LEU A 224 0.87 -9.59 -10.02
N LYS A 225 -0.10 -9.80 -10.92
CA LYS A 225 0.06 -10.68 -12.07
C LYS A 225 1.22 -10.24 -12.95
N ALA A 226 1.27 -8.96 -13.30
CA ALA A 226 2.35 -8.43 -14.12
C ALA A 226 3.67 -8.37 -13.35
N GLY A 227 3.63 -7.95 -12.09
CA GLY A 227 4.79 -7.59 -11.28
C GLY A 227 5.46 -8.76 -10.57
N TRP A 228 4.75 -9.87 -10.37
CA TRP A 228 5.29 -11.08 -9.75
C TRP A 228 5.24 -12.24 -10.74
N PHE A 229 4.05 -12.75 -11.05
CA PHE A 229 3.91 -14.00 -11.81
C PHE A 229 4.48 -13.92 -13.23
N ASP A 230 4.12 -12.89 -14.01
CA ASP A 230 4.60 -12.71 -15.38
C ASP A 230 6.12 -12.39 -15.39
N MET A 231 6.65 -11.69 -14.37
CA MET A 231 8.09 -11.39 -14.23
C MET A 231 8.93 -12.64 -13.89
N GLN A 232 8.46 -13.50 -12.99
CA GLN A 232 9.12 -14.78 -12.70
C GLN A 232 9.16 -15.67 -13.94
N ASN A 233 8.04 -15.76 -14.66
CA ASN A 233 7.97 -16.50 -15.92
C ASN A 233 8.95 -15.95 -16.97
N LEU A 234 9.06 -14.62 -17.08
CA LEU A 234 10.02 -13.98 -17.97
C LEU A 234 11.47 -14.34 -17.62
N ARG A 235 11.84 -14.31 -16.33
CA ARG A 235 13.16 -14.75 -15.87
C ARG A 235 13.42 -16.21 -16.24
N ASP A 236 12.47 -17.10 -16.01
CA ASP A 236 12.64 -18.53 -16.30
C ASP A 236 12.81 -18.81 -17.79
N GLN A 237 12.02 -18.14 -18.63
CA GLN A 237 12.19 -18.21 -20.08
C GLN A 237 13.55 -17.69 -20.51
N TYR A 238 13.99 -16.56 -19.95
CA TYR A 238 15.29 -15.99 -20.25
C TYR A 238 16.42 -16.95 -19.90
N ARG A 239 16.37 -17.53 -18.69
CA ARG A 239 17.35 -18.53 -18.23
C ARG A 239 17.42 -19.74 -19.16
N VAL A 240 16.28 -20.26 -19.62
CA VAL A 240 16.24 -21.39 -20.56
C VAL A 240 16.83 -21.01 -21.92
N LEU A 241 16.48 -19.84 -22.46
CA LEU A 241 16.96 -19.38 -23.77
C LEU A 241 18.44 -19.01 -23.80
N THR A 242 19.06 -18.79 -22.65
CA THR A 242 20.50 -18.55 -22.50
C THR A 242 21.26 -19.76 -22.00
N ASP A 243 20.67 -20.96 -22.01
CA ASP A 243 21.25 -22.21 -21.47
C ASP A 243 21.80 -22.05 -20.03
N GLY A 244 21.14 -21.20 -19.24
CA GLY A 244 21.52 -20.89 -17.86
C GLY A 244 22.56 -19.78 -17.69
N SER A 245 23.12 -19.20 -18.76
CA SER A 245 24.12 -18.10 -18.70
C SER A 245 23.49 -16.75 -19.08
N MET A 246 22.79 -16.15 -18.13
CA MET A 246 22.15 -14.84 -18.26
C MET A 246 23.16 -13.70 -18.19
N HIS A 247 22.81 -12.53 -18.74
CA HIS A 247 23.62 -11.32 -18.60
C HIS A 247 23.57 -10.75 -17.18
N ARG A 248 24.74 -10.53 -16.55
CA ARG A 248 24.86 -10.04 -15.16
C ARG A 248 24.09 -8.74 -14.91
N ASP A 249 24.26 -7.72 -15.75
CA ASP A 249 23.59 -6.43 -15.55
C ASP A 249 22.07 -6.55 -15.63
N LEU A 250 21.54 -7.42 -16.50
CA LEU A 250 20.10 -7.62 -16.65
C LEU A 250 19.52 -8.45 -15.52
N LEU A 251 20.30 -9.38 -15.00
CA LEU A 251 19.94 -10.14 -13.80
C LEU A 251 19.86 -9.22 -12.58
N ARG A 252 20.87 -8.37 -12.36
CA ARG A 252 20.86 -7.36 -11.29
C ARG A 252 19.66 -6.41 -11.44
N ARG A 253 19.44 -5.90 -12.65
CA ARG A 253 18.31 -5.05 -12.97
C ARG A 253 16.97 -5.74 -12.71
N TYR A 254 16.84 -7.02 -13.04
CA TYR A 254 15.62 -7.78 -12.78
C TYR A 254 15.32 -7.88 -11.28
N ILE A 255 16.31 -8.22 -10.45
CA ILE A 255 16.12 -8.31 -8.99
C ILE A 255 15.76 -6.94 -8.40
N GLU A 256 16.42 -5.88 -8.86
CA GLU A 256 16.11 -4.51 -8.47
C GLU A 256 14.66 -4.12 -8.83
N VAL A 257 14.26 -4.34 -10.08
CA VAL A 257 12.90 -4.07 -10.55
C VAL A 257 11.87 -4.90 -9.78
N GLN A 258 12.18 -6.17 -9.51
CA GLN A 258 11.30 -7.07 -8.79
C GLN A 258 11.01 -6.56 -7.38
N ALA A 259 12.02 -6.04 -6.67
CA ALA A 259 11.85 -5.41 -5.36
C ALA A 259 11.01 -4.11 -5.45
N LEU A 260 11.35 -3.22 -6.39
CA LEU A 260 10.65 -1.94 -6.55
C LEU A 260 9.17 -2.11 -6.91
N VAL A 261 8.86 -3.02 -7.83
CA VAL A 261 7.47 -3.25 -8.24
C VAL A 261 6.67 -3.90 -7.12
N MET A 262 7.30 -4.70 -6.26
CA MET A 262 6.60 -5.44 -5.20
C MET A 262 6.50 -4.67 -3.89
N VAL A 263 7.20 -3.55 -3.71
CA VAL A 263 7.16 -2.78 -2.44
C VAL A 263 5.75 -2.44 -1.93
N PRO A 264 4.73 -2.13 -2.78
CA PRO A 264 3.39 -1.85 -2.27
C PRO A 264 2.69 -3.10 -1.72
N ILE A 265 3.09 -4.30 -2.14
CA ILE A 265 2.46 -5.57 -1.75
C ILE A 265 3.28 -6.27 -0.66
N THR A 266 4.58 -6.44 -0.85
CA THR A 266 5.49 -7.15 0.07
C THR A 266 6.64 -6.24 0.51
N PRO A 267 6.37 -5.21 1.32
CA PRO A 267 7.36 -4.19 1.66
C PRO A 267 8.56 -4.74 2.45
N HIS A 268 8.37 -5.68 3.37
CA HIS A 268 9.47 -6.17 4.22
C HIS A 268 10.47 -7.00 3.41
N PHE A 269 9.96 -7.89 2.55
CA PHE A 269 10.73 -8.64 1.58
C PHE A 269 11.43 -7.71 0.59
N SER A 270 10.73 -6.71 0.05
CA SER A 270 11.32 -5.79 -0.93
C SER A 270 12.45 -4.96 -0.31
N GLU A 271 12.28 -4.50 0.93
CA GLU A 271 13.31 -3.80 1.69
C GLU A 271 14.52 -4.69 1.96
N HIS A 272 14.32 -5.95 2.33
CA HIS A 272 15.40 -6.93 2.50
C HIS A 272 16.19 -7.16 1.20
N ILE A 273 15.49 -7.39 0.08
CA ILE A 273 16.15 -7.50 -1.24
C ILE A 273 16.96 -6.24 -1.56
N TRP A 274 16.41 -5.04 -1.29
CA TRP A 274 17.04 -3.77 -1.62
C TRP A 274 18.30 -3.49 -0.78
N SER A 275 18.18 -3.58 0.53
CA SER A 275 19.22 -3.19 1.49
C SER A 275 20.24 -4.32 1.74
N ASP A 276 19.76 -5.51 2.08
CA ASP A 276 20.63 -6.60 2.54
C ASP A 276 21.27 -7.38 1.39
N ILE A 277 20.57 -7.53 0.26
CA ILE A 277 21.06 -8.32 -0.90
C ILE A 277 21.69 -7.43 -1.97
N LEU A 278 21.05 -6.31 -2.33
CA LEU A 278 21.56 -5.41 -3.36
C LEU A 278 22.50 -4.31 -2.82
N HIS A 279 22.53 -4.11 -1.50
CA HIS A 279 23.31 -3.06 -0.82
C HIS A 279 23.03 -1.66 -1.37
N LYS A 280 21.75 -1.35 -1.56
CA LYS A 280 21.29 -0.02 -1.96
C LYS A 280 20.76 0.76 -0.76
N GLU A 281 20.92 2.08 -0.82
CA GLU A 281 20.34 3.05 0.11
C GLU A 281 18.95 3.51 -0.36
#